data_AF-A0A354BPA4-F1
#
_entry.id   AF-A0A354BPA4-F1
#
_cell.length_a   1.000
_cell.length_b   1.000
_cell.length_c   1.000
_cell.angle_alpha   90.00
_cell.angle_beta   90.00
_cell.angle_gamma   90.00
#
_symmetry.space_group_name_H-M   'P 1'
#
loop_
_entity.id
_entity.type
_entity.pdbx_description
1 polymer ?
#
loop_
_entity_poly.entity_id
_entity_poly.type
_entity_poly.pdbx_seq_one_letter_code
_entity_poly.pdbx_strand_id
1 'polypeptide(L)' 'MRIVFMGTPEFAVPSLEALLSSGDQVIGVVCQPDRPKGRGHQLVAPPVKL' A
#
# COMPACT_ATOMS: atom_id res chain seq x y z
N MET A 1 3.35 -4.50 18.39
CA MET A 1 4.32 -5.33 17.62
C MET A 1 4.95 -4.49 16.51
N ARG A 2 6.13 -4.83 15.98
CA ARG A 2 6.70 -4.16 14.79
C ARG A 2 6.30 -4.94 13.53
N ILE A 3 5.66 -4.28 12.58
CA ILE A 3 5.02 -4.91 11.41
C ILE A 3 5.58 -4.33 10.12
N VAL A 4 5.87 -5.18 9.14
CA VAL A 4 6.03 -4.78 7.74
C VAL A 4 4.78 -5.21 6.99
N PHE A 5 4.11 -4.26 6.34
CA PHE A 5 2.91 -4.53 5.54
C PHE A 5 3.31 -4.75 4.08
N MET A 6 2.84 -5.84 3.46
CA MET A 6 3.11 -6.15 2.05
C MET A 6 1.79 -6.20 1.29
N GLY A 7 1.55 -5.20 0.43
CA GLY A 7 0.30 -5.04 -0.30
C GLY A 7 0.50 -4.23 -1.56
N THR A 8 -0.47 -4.22 -2.47
CA THR A 8 -0.43 -3.47 -3.72
C THR A 8 -1.83 -3.16 -4.22
N PRO A 9 -2.77 -4.12 -4.27
CA PRO A 9 -4.09 -3.84 -4.80
C PRO A 9 -4.93 -3.00 -3.84
N GLU A 10 -5.97 -2.39 -4.38
CA GLU A 10 -6.88 -1.49 -3.67
C GLU A 10 -7.57 -2.18 -2.48
N PHE A 11 -7.88 -3.48 -2.59
CA PHE A 11 -8.46 -4.24 -1.49
C PHE A 11 -7.54 -4.38 -0.26
N ALA A 12 -6.24 -4.11 -0.41
CA ALA A 12 -5.28 -4.18 0.70
C ALA A 12 -5.25 -2.88 1.53
N VAL A 13 -5.89 -1.80 1.05
CA VAL A 13 -5.91 -0.51 1.76
C VAL A 13 -6.67 -0.61 3.10
N PRO A 14 -7.88 -1.20 3.18
CA PRO A 14 -8.60 -1.28 4.46
C PRO A 14 -7.86 -2.07 5.54
N SER A 15 -7.08 -3.09 5.17
CA SER A 15 -6.29 -3.86 6.15
C SER A 15 -5.04 -3.09 6.61
N LEU A 16 -4.41 -2.30 5.73
CA LEU A 16 -3.34 -1.37 6.13
C LEU A 16 -3.88 -0.29 7.07
N GLU A 17 -5.01 0.32 6.77
CA GLU A 17 -5.65 1.34 7.62
C GLU A 17 -6.01 0.79 9.01
N ALA A 18 -6.53 -0.45 9.06
CA ALA A 18 -6.82 -1.12 10.33
C ALA A 18 -5.56 -1.35 11.17
N LEU A 19 -4.43 -1.72 10.54
CA LEU A 19 -3.15 -1.90 11.21
C LEU A 19 -2.55 -0.56 11.67
N LEU A 20 -2.66 0.50 10.86
CA LEU A 20 -2.20 1.84 11.23
C LEU A 20 -3.03 2.44 12.37
N SER A 21 -4.30 2.04 12.47
CA SER A 21 -5.22 2.45 13.55
C SER A 21 -5.10 1.56 14.80
N SER A 22 -4.35 0.46 14.73
CA SER A 22 -4.12 -0.41 15.88
C SER A 22 -3.02 0.15 16.80
N GLY A 23 -2.79 -0.52 17.93
CA GLY A 23 -1.63 -0.22 18.79
C GLY A 23 -0.30 -0.78 18.28
N ASP A 24 -0.27 -1.39 17.09
CA ASP A 24 0.93 -1.92 16.47
C ASP A 24 1.69 -0.86 15.70
N GLN A 25 2.99 -1.08 15.53
CA GLN A 25 3.87 -0.18 14.81
C GLN A 25 4.15 -0.74 13.42
N VAL A 26 3.50 -0.20 12.40
CA VAL A 26 3.86 -0.45 10.99
C VAL A 26 5.15 0.32 10.68
N ILE A 27 6.26 -0.41 10.53
CA ILE A 27 7.59 0.17 10.32
C ILE A 27 7.98 0.26 8.84
N GLY A 28 7.17 -0.28 7.94
CA GLY A 28 7.41 -0.22 6.51
C GLY A 28 6.27 -0.83 5.70
N VAL A 29 6.13 -0.33 4.48
CA VAL A 29 5.16 -0.82 3.48
C VAL A 29 5.91 -1.23 2.22
N VAL A 30 5.68 -2.46 1.75
CA VAL A 30 6.23 -2.97 0.50
C VAL A 30 5.10 -3.13 -0.51
N CYS A 31 5.28 -2.55 -1.69
CA CYS A 31 4.34 -2.64 -2.80
C CYS A 31 5.06 -2.81 -4.14
N GLN A 32 4.30 -3.14 -5.19
CA GLN A 32 4.83 -3.09 -6.56
C GLN A 32 5.37 -1.67 -6.87
N PRO A 33 6.35 -1.54 -7.78
CA PRO A 33 6.74 -0.22 -8.25
C PRO A 33 5.58 0.47 -8.96
N ASP A 34 5.68 1.78 -9.10
CA ASP A 34 4.71 2.58 -9.85
C ASP A 34 4.69 2.07 -11.29
N ARG A 35 3.49 1.89 -11.86
CA ARG A 35 3.31 1.29 -13.18
C ARG A 35 2.36 2.13 -14.02
N PRO A 36 2.56 2.18 -15.35
CA PRO A 36 1.62 2.82 -16.26
C PRO A 36 0.22 2.21 -16.19
N LYS A 37 -0.84 3.02 -16.15
CA LYS A 37 -2.23 2.57 -16.14
C LYS A 37 -3.09 3.34 -17.15
N GLY A 38 -4.11 2.68 -17.71
CA GLY A 38 -5.09 3.30 -18.60
C GLY A 38 -4.54 3.66 -19.99
N ARG A 39 -5.35 4.41 -20.75
CA ARG A 39 -4.94 4.96 -22.05
C ARG A 39 -4.00 6.15 -21.81
N GLY A 40 -2.90 6.21 -22.54
CA GLY A 40 -1.87 7.24 -22.37
C GLY A 40 -0.77 6.89 -21.36
N HIS A 41 -0.81 5.68 -20.76
CA HIS A 41 0.28 5.12 -19.96
C HIS A 41 0.83 6.05 -18.87
N GLN A 42 -0.06 6.78 -18.19
CA GLN A 42 0.35 7.62 -17.07
C GLN A 42 0.86 6.74 -15.93
N LEU A 43 1.98 7.14 -15.33
CA LEU A 43 2.56 6.46 -14.19
C LEU A 43 1.65 6.65 -12.97
N VAL A 44 1.22 5.55 -12.35
CA VAL A 44 0.32 5.57 -11.20
C VAL A 44 0.97 4.81 -10.04
N ALA A 45 0.95 5.43 -8.86
CA ALA A 45 1.40 4.80 -7.62
C ALA A 45 0.41 3.72 -7.16
N PRO A 46 0.88 2.62 -6.54
CA PRO A 46 0.01 1.63 -5.93
C PRO A 46 -0.85 2.23 -4.80
N PRO A 47 -2.11 1.78 -4.66
CA PRO A 47 -3.03 2.22 -3.60
C PRO A 47 -2.48 2.23 -2.17
N VAL A 48 -1.55 1.33 -1.83
CA VAL A 48 -1.00 1.22 -0.47
C VAL A 48 0.22 2.13 -0.23
N LYS A 49 0.71 2.82 -1.26
CA LYS A 49 1.84 3.75 -1.18
C LYS A 49 1.31 5.11 -0.73
N LEU A 50 0.95 5.17 0.56
CA LEU A 50 0.45 6.36 1.26
C LEU A 50 1.59 7.35 1.57
#